data_AF-A0A349V0G6-F1
#
_entry.id   AF-A0A349V0G6-F1
#
_cell.length_a   1.000
_cell.length_b   1.000
_cell.length_c   1.000
_cell.angle_alpha   90.00
_cell.angle_beta   90.00
_cell.angle_gamma   90.00
#
_symmetry.space_group_name_H-M   'P 1'
#
loop_
_entity.id
_entity.type
_entity.pdbx_description
1 polymer ?
#
loop_
_entity_poly.entity_id
_entity_poly.type
_entity_poly.pdbx_seq_one_letter_code
_entity_poly.pdbx_strand_id
1 'polypeptide(L)'
;SDEYGGSLENRLRLYRELIEETKEAVGDAMGVVARFAVDEMMGADGLEWASEGKEAIEMLAELPDMWDVNVSDWENDSMTSRFAQEGYQEEYISFVKSVTSKPVAAVGRYTSPDTMVSAIRRGGVDMIGAA
;
A
#
# COMPACT_ATOMS: atom_id res chain seq x y z
N SER A 1 0.61 15.74 22.69
CA SER A 1 1.92 15.70 22.03
C SER A 1 2.79 14.73 22.80
N ASP A 2 2.59 13.45 22.51
CA ASP A 2 3.48 12.36 22.90
C ASP A 2 4.33 11.97 21.68
N GLU A 3 5.04 10.84 21.78
CA GLU A 3 5.88 10.27 20.74
C GLU A 3 5.12 9.58 19.59
N TYR A 4 3.78 9.55 19.62
CA TYR A 4 2.93 8.91 18.60
C TYR A 4 2.16 9.90 17.72
N GLY A 5 2.36 11.21 17.92
CA GLY A 5 1.71 12.26 17.13
C GLY A 5 2.66 13.37 16.68
N GLY A 6 2.17 14.24 15.79
CA GLY A 6 2.94 15.35 15.24
C GLY A 6 3.61 14.97 13.92
N SER A 7 4.93 14.78 13.93
CA SER A 7 5.69 14.41 12.73
C SER A 7 5.21 13.09 12.12
N LEU A 8 5.39 12.91 10.81
CA LEU A 8 5.11 11.65 10.12
C LEU A 8 5.84 10.47 10.78
N GLU A 9 7.11 10.65 11.16
CA GLU A 9 7.89 9.64 11.89
C GLU A 9 7.20 9.17 13.18
N ASN A 10 6.68 10.10 13.98
CA ASN A 10 5.95 9.77 15.21
C ASN A 10 4.62 9.08 14.91
N ARG A 11 3.88 9.55 13.90
CA ARG A 11 2.60 8.93 13.51
C ARG A 11 2.77 7.51 12.97
N LEU A 12 3.88 7.23 12.29
CA LEU A 12 4.22 5.89 11.80
C LEU A 12 4.82 4.96 12.86
N ARG A 13 5.17 5.48 14.04
CA ARG A 13 5.83 4.71 15.11
C ARG A 13 5.06 3.45 15.47
N LEU A 14 3.76 3.56 15.75
CA LEU A 14 2.93 2.41 16.09
C LEU A 14 2.91 1.37 14.96
N TYR A 15 2.74 1.82 13.71
CA TYR A 15 2.70 0.92 12.56
C TYR A 15 4.03 0.18 12.35
N ARG A 16 5.16 0.89 12.52
CA ARG A 16 6.51 0.30 12.50
C ARG A 16 6.69 -0.75 13.59
N GLU A 17 6.38 -0.40 14.85
CA GLU A 17 6.54 -1.28 16.00
C GLU A 17 5.73 -2.56 15.85
N LEU A 18 4.50 -2.48 15.34
CA LEU A 18 3.68 -3.67 15.08
C LEU A 18 4.31 -4.61 14.04
N ILE A 19 4.92 -4.07 12.97
CA ILE A 19 5.60 -4.91 11.97
C ILE A 19 6.85 -5.54 12.59
N GLU A 20 7.66 -4.76 13.32
CA GLU A 20 8.89 -5.23 13.96
C GLU A 20 8.61 -6.34 14.98
N GLU A 21 7.67 -6.13 15.90
CA GLU A 21 7.26 -7.13 16.89
C GLU A 21 6.67 -8.38 16.23
N THR A 22 5.86 -8.22 15.18
CA THR A 22 5.30 -9.37 14.45
C THR A 22 6.41 -10.18 13.80
N LYS A 23 7.38 -9.54 13.14
CA LYS A 23 8.54 -10.22 12.53
C LYS A 23 9.39 -10.94 13.57
N GLU A 24 9.64 -10.31 14.73
CA GLU A 24 10.36 -10.95 15.83
C GLU A 24 9.63 -12.19 16.34
N ALA A 25 8.31 -12.10 16.53
CA ALA A 25 7.50 -13.18 17.06
C ALA A 25 7.41 -14.39 16.11
N VAL A 26 7.35 -14.17 14.80
CA VAL A 26 7.20 -15.25 13.81
C VAL A 26 8.53 -15.76 13.23
N GLY A 27 9.60 -14.96 13.32
CA GLY A 27 10.90 -15.25 12.72
C GLY A 27 10.79 -15.62 11.24
N ASP A 28 11.54 -16.63 10.81
CA ASP A 28 11.54 -17.08 9.41
C ASP A 28 10.39 -18.03 9.05
N ALA A 29 9.47 -18.30 9.98
CA ALA A 29 8.41 -19.28 9.76
C ALA A 29 7.24 -18.75 8.92
N MET A 30 7.02 -17.43 8.90
CA MET A 30 5.91 -16.76 8.21
C MET A 30 6.37 -15.41 7.67
N GLY A 31 5.90 -15.04 6.48
CA GLY A 31 6.11 -13.69 5.94
C GLY A 31 5.14 -12.68 6.56
N VAL A 32 5.63 -11.50 6.91
CA VAL A 32 4.82 -10.40 7.45
C VAL A 32 4.48 -9.42 6.33
N VAL A 33 3.21 -9.41 5.94
CA VAL A 33 2.67 -8.50 4.91
C VAL A 33 2.09 -7.26 5.58
N ALA A 34 2.46 -6.09 5.07
CA ALA A 34 1.98 -4.80 5.55
C ALA A 34 0.94 -4.26 4.56
N ARG A 35 -0.32 -4.17 5.00
CA ARG A 35 -1.39 -3.54 4.21
C ARG A 35 -1.48 -2.05 4.53
N PHE A 36 -1.33 -1.20 3.52
CA PHE A 36 -1.25 0.25 3.71
C PHE A 36 -2.04 1.01 2.64
N ALA A 37 -2.97 1.85 3.10
CA ALA A 37 -3.67 2.79 2.24
C ALA A 37 -2.74 3.98 1.97
N VAL A 38 -2.31 4.13 0.71
CA VAL A 38 -1.38 5.21 0.33
C VAL A 38 -2.09 6.56 0.18
N ASP A 39 -3.42 6.55 0.08
CA ASP A 39 -4.26 7.75 -0.01
C ASP A 39 -5.55 7.55 0.80
N GLU A 40 -5.93 8.55 1.61
CA GLU A 40 -7.18 8.57 2.37
C GLU A 40 -8.37 9.13 1.59
N MET A 41 -8.15 9.65 0.39
CA MET A 41 -9.15 10.26 -0.49
C MET A 41 -9.87 11.44 0.16
N MET A 42 -9.21 12.10 1.11
CA MET A 42 -9.68 13.26 1.86
C MET A 42 -8.96 14.56 1.46
N GLY A 43 -8.03 14.51 0.50
CA GLY A 43 -7.17 15.64 0.16
C GLY A 43 -6.33 16.07 1.36
N ALA A 44 -6.17 17.38 1.56
CA ALA A 44 -5.31 17.94 2.61
C ALA A 44 -5.73 17.60 4.05
N ASP A 45 -6.94 17.07 4.27
CA ASP A 45 -7.40 16.62 5.59
C ASP A 45 -6.99 15.17 5.91
N GLY A 46 -6.36 14.47 4.96
CA GLY A 46 -5.85 13.11 5.13
C GLY A 46 -4.50 12.86 4.47
N LEU A 47 -4.08 11.61 4.45
CA LEU A 47 -2.89 11.13 3.77
C LEU A 47 -3.08 11.20 2.25
N GLU A 48 -2.16 11.85 1.54
CA GLU A 48 -2.16 11.89 0.06
C GLU A 48 -0.99 11.07 -0.50
N TRP A 49 -1.26 10.25 -1.53
CA TRP A 49 -0.26 9.35 -2.12
C TRP A 49 0.94 10.08 -2.70
N ALA A 50 0.73 11.29 -3.20
CA ALA A 50 1.76 12.11 -3.82
C ALA A 50 2.63 12.88 -2.81
N SER A 51 2.31 12.80 -1.51
CA SER A 51 3.04 13.47 -0.43
C SER A 51 3.35 12.48 0.72
N GLU A 52 2.70 12.62 1.87
CA GLU A 52 2.98 11.83 3.07
C GLU A 52 2.74 10.33 2.86
N GLY A 53 1.83 9.92 1.97
CA GLY A 53 1.63 8.51 1.64
C GLY A 53 2.87 7.88 1.00
N LYS A 54 3.55 8.62 0.12
CA LYS A 54 4.82 8.19 -0.44
C LYS A 54 5.95 8.22 0.58
N GLU A 55 6.06 9.30 1.36
CA GLU A 55 7.07 9.40 2.42
C GLU A 55 6.93 8.27 3.45
N ALA A 56 5.70 7.86 3.77
CA ALA A 56 5.43 6.77 4.70
C ALA A 56 5.94 5.42 4.18
N ILE A 57 5.68 5.10 2.91
CA ILE A 57 6.23 3.91 2.27
C ILE A 57 7.76 3.98 2.22
N GLU A 58 8.35 5.13 1.87
CA GLU A 58 9.81 5.30 1.83
C GLU A 58 10.47 5.07 3.20
N MET A 59 9.87 5.59 4.29
CA MET A 59 10.38 5.42 5.65
C MET A 59 10.35 3.97 6.17
N LEU A 60 9.51 3.13 5.57
CA LEU A 60 9.26 1.75 5.98
C LEU A 60 9.58 0.74 4.87
N ALA A 61 10.17 1.18 3.76
CA ALA A 61 10.16 0.48 2.47
C ALA A 61 10.59 -0.98 2.56
N GLU A 62 11.61 -1.26 3.37
CA GLU A 62 12.23 -2.59 3.48
C GLU A 62 11.83 -3.37 4.73
N LEU A 63 10.92 -2.82 5.54
CA LEU A 63 10.53 -3.41 6.81
C LEU A 63 9.66 -4.68 6.65
N PRO A 64 8.52 -4.64 5.94
CA PRO A 64 7.71 -5.84 5.74
C PRO A 64 8.36 -6.80 4.74
N ASP A 65 7.88 -8.04 4.70
CA ASP A 65 8.30 -9.02 3.70
C ASP A 65 7.59 -8.81 2.35
N MET A 66 6.44 -8.12 2.36
CA MET A 66 5.69 -7.73 1.19
C MET A 66 4.76 -6.55 1.54
N TRP A 67 4.54 -5.67 0.57
CA TRP A 67 3.54 -4.62 0.63
C TRP A 67 2.22 -5.06 -0.03
N ASP A 68 1.11 -4.78 0.63
CA ASP A 68 -0.24 -4.80 0.06
C ASP A 68 -0.77 -3.36 0.09
N VAL A 69 -0.92 -2.71 -1.06
CA VAL A 69 -1.26 -1.28 -1.12
C VAL A 69 -2.60 -1.03 -1.78
N ASN A 70 -3.32 -0.06 -1.25
CA ASN A 70 -4.65 0.35 -1.73
C ASN A 70 -4.92 1.83 -1.43
N VAL A 71 -6.17 2.25 -1.62
CA VAL A 71 -6.71 3.55 -1.17
C VAL A 71 -7.78 3.36 -0.11
N SER A 72 -7.99 4.38 0.73
CA SER A 72 -9.04 4.45 1.76
C SER A 72 -10.18 5.38 1.34
N ASP A 73 -11.34 5.37 1.97
CA ASP A 73 -11.87 4.28 2.80
C ASP A 73 -12.50 3.20 1.89
N TRP A 74 -13.21 2.22 2.46
CA TRP A 74 -13.76 1.07 1.73
C TRP A 74 -14.60 1.43 0.51
N GLU A 75 -15.34 2.54 0.53
CA GLU A 75 -16.12 2.99 -0.63
C GLU A 75 -15.24 3.32 -1.86
N ASN A 76 -14.01 3.79 -1.63
CA ASN A 76 -13.00 4.03 -2.66
C ASN A 76 -12.26 2.72 -3.00
N ASP A 77 -11.94 1.89 -2.00
CA ASP A 77 -11.27 0.60 -2.21
C ASP A 77 -12.13 -0.42 -2.96
N SER A 78 -13.47 -0.26 -2.90
CA SER A 78 -14.45 -1.16 -3.52
C SER A 78 -15.44 -0.40 -4.40
N MET A 79 -14.93 0.51 -5.23
CA MET A 79 -15.76 1.25 -6.18
C MET A 79 -16.54 0.32 -7.10
N THR A 80 -17.83 0.59 -7.25
CA THR A 80 -18.69 -0.19 -8.16
C THR A 80 -18.27 0.03 -9.63
N SER A 81 -18.53 -0.97 -10.49
CA SER A 81 -18.23 -0.88 -11.93
C SER A 81 -18.96 0.25 -12.65
N ARG A 82 -19.99 0.82 -12.03
CA ARG A 82 -20.71 1.99 -12.53
C ARG A 82 -19.86 3.26 -12.53
N PHE A 83 -18.93 3.39 -11.57
CA PHE A 83 -18.19 4.62 -11.33
C PHE A 83 -16.69 4.52 -11.61
N ALA A 84 -16.17 3.30 -11.76
CA ALA A 84 -14.75 3.06 -11.95
C ALA A 84 -14.50 1.96 -12.97
N GLN A 85 -13.40 2.06 -13.72
CA GLN A 85 -12.93 0.99 -14.60
C GLN A 85 -12.07 -0.02 -13.83
N GLU A 86 -11.70 -1.13 -14.48
CA GLU A 86 -10.62 -2.01 -13.98
C GLU A 86 -9.31 -1.22 -13.87
N GLY A 87 -8.48 -1.51 -12.85
CA GLY A 87 -7.18 -0.86 -12.64
C GLY A 87 -7.25 0.56 -12.09
N TYR A 88 -8.39 1.00 -11.57
CA TYR A 88 -8.61 2.40 -11.17
C TYR A 88 -7.69 2.91 -10.03
N GLN A 89 -7.06 2.01 -9.25
CA GLN A 89 -6.13 2.39 -8.20
C GLN A 89 -4.68 2.53 -8.70
N GLU A 90 -4.38 2.18 -9.95
CA GLU A 90 -3.00 2.13 -10.48
C GLU A 90 -2.26 3.46 -10.35
N GLU A 91 -2.94 4.59 -10.52
CA GLU A 91 -2.34 5.93 -10.37
C GLU A 91 -1.72 6.13 -8.98
N TYR A 92 -2.49 5.82 -7.94
CA TYR A 92 -2.14 6.02 -6.54
C TYR A 92 -0.99 5.12 -6.07
N ILE A 93 -0.93 3.89 -6.58
CA ILE A 93 0.02 2.86 -6.10
C ILE A 93 1.28 2.73 -6.97
N SER A 94 1.30 3.35 -8.16
CA SER A 94 2.37 3.16 -9.16
C SER A 94 3.78 3.47 -8.65
N PHE A 95 3.91 4.38 -7.67
CA PHE A 95 5.20 4.77 -7.13
C PHE A 95 5.83 3.69 -6.23
N VAL A 96 5.04 2.78 -5.65
CA VAL A 96 5.49 1.89 -4.57
C VAL A 96 6.64 0.99 -5.05
N LYS A 97 6.52 0.40 -6.25
CA LYS A 97 7.58 -0.41 -6.87
C LYS A 97 8.88 0.34 -7.15
N SER A 98 8.88 1.68 -7.14
CA SER A 98 10.09 2.48 -7.31
C SER A 98 10.87 2.74 -6.01
N VAL A 99 10.25 2.50 -4.85
CA VAL A 99 10.82 2.86 -3.53
C VAL A 99 11.14 1.67 -2.64
N THR A 100 10.72 0.45 -3.01
CA THR A 100 11.00 -0.79 -2.27
C THR A 100 11.50 -1.90 -3.19
N SER A 101 12.37 -2.74 -2.65
CA SER A 101 12.79 -4.01 -3.25
C SER A 101 11.86 -5.18 -2.89
N LYS A 102 10.95 -5.00 -1.93
CA LYS A 102 9.99 -6.02 -1.50
C LYS A 102 8.92 -6.26 -2.58
N PRO A 103 8.32 -7.47 -2.63
CA PRO A 103 7.15 -7.72 -3.46
C PRO A 103 6.01 -6.75 -3.12
N VAL A 104 5.26 -6.32 -4.14
CA VAL A 104 4.10 -5.45 -4.02
C VAL A 104 2.87 -6.12 -4.63
N ALA A 105 1.78 -6.18 -3.87
CA ALA A 105 0.45 -6.49 -4.36
C ALA A 105 -0.45 -5.26 -4.28
N ALA A 106 -1.41 -5.17 -5.19
CA ALA A 106 -2.47 -4.18 -5.13
C ALA A 106 -3.76 -4.75 -5.73
N VAL A 107 -4.89 -4.19 -5.30
CA VAL A 107 -6.20 -4.48 -5.88
C VAL A 107 -6.56 -3.45 -6.96
N GLY A 108 -7.44 -3.84 -7.85
CA GLY A 108 -7.93 -2.96 -8.93
C GLY A 108 -9.14 -3.51 -9.65
N ARG A 109 -9.83 -4.48 -9.03
CA ARG A 109 -10.88 -5.30 -9.67
C ARG A 109 -10.39 -5.92 -10.99
N TYR A 110 -9.17 -6.46 -10.95
CA TYR A 110 -8.57 -7.14 -12.11
C TYR A 110 -9.36 -8.40 -12.44
N THR A 111 -9.95 -8.42 -13.63
CA THR A 111 -10.74 -9.54 -14.17
C THR A 111 -10.28 -9.93 -15.58
N SER A 112 -9.54 -9.06 -16.26
CA SER A 112 -8.92 -9.32 -17.56
C SER A 112 -7.49 -9.86 -17.38
N PRO A 113 -7.18 -11.06 -17.90
CA PRO A 113 -5.82 -11.59 -17.90
C PRO A 113 -4.82 -10.67 -18.62
N ASP A 114 -5.25 -9.96 -19.65
CA ASP A 114 -4.40 -9.02 -20.38
C ASP A 114 -4.03 -7.82 -19.50
N THR A 115 -4.99 -7.30 -18.72
CA THR A 115 -4.74 -6.21 -17.77
C THR A 115 -3.79 -6.68 -16.67
N MET A 116 -4.00 -7.88 -16.12
CA MET A 116 -3.13 -8.50 -15.09
C MET A 116 -1.68 -8.62 -15.57
N VAL A 117 -1.47 -9.23 -16.74
CA VAL A 117 -0.12 -9.41 -17.31
C VAL A 117 0.52 -8.06 -17.60
N SER A 118 -0.27 -7.08 -18.06
CA SER A 118 0.23 -5.75 -18.34
C SER A 118 0.64 -4.99 -17.08
N ALA A 119 -0.11 -5.10 -15.98
CA ALA A 119 0.24 -4.49 -14.69
C ALA A 119 1.60 -5.00 -14.17
N ILE A 120 1.85 -6.31 -14.26
CA ILE A 120 3.15 -6.92 -13.89
C ILE A 120 4.26 -6.46 -14.85
N ARG A 121 4.03 -6.53 -16.16
CA ARG A 121 5.06 -6.19 -17.17
C ARG A 121 5.49 -4.72 -17.15
N ARG A 122 4.56 -3.81 -16.80
CA ARG A 122 4.87 -2.39 -16.58
C ARG A 122 5.60 -2.13 -15.27
N GLY A 123 5.73 -3.14 -14.41
CA GLY A 123 6.35 -3.03 -13.10
C GLY A 123 5.48 -2.29 -12.08
N GLY A 124 4.15 -2.31 -12.25
CA GLY A 124 3.23 -1.69 -11.30
C GLY A 124 3.03 -2.52 -10.03
N VAL A 125 3.02 -3.85 -10.15
CA VAL A 125 2.91 -4.82 -9.05
C VAL A 125 3.69 -6.09 -9.37
N ASP A 126 4.05 -6.86 -8.34
CA ASP A 126 4.61 -8.21 -8.48
C ASP A 126 3.53 -9.29 -8.38
N MET A 127 2.42 -8.99 -7.70
CA MET A 127 1.28 -9.90 -7.51
C MET A 127 -0.04 -9.19 -7.76
N ILE A 128 -0.98 -9.89 -8.40
CA ILE A 128 -2.34 -9.38 -8.63
C ILE A 128 -3.20 -9.68 -7.41
N GLY A 129 -3.62 -8.65 -6.69
CA GLY A 129 -4.60 -8.76 -5.62
C GLY A 129 -6.03 -8.80 -6.18
N ALA A 130 -6.87 -9.66 -5.60
CA ALA A 130 -8.29 -9.77 -5.95
C ALA A 130 -9.12 -10.18 -4.71
N ALA A 131 -10.31 -9.60 -4.59
CA ALA A 131 -11.29 -9.85 -3.53
C ALA A 131 -12.71 -9.88 -4.10
#